data_AF-A0A0B2R0R8-F1
#
_entry.id   AF-A0A0B2R0R8-F1
#
_cell.length_a   1.000
_cell.length_b   1.000
_cell.length_c   1.000
_cell.angle_alpha   90.00
_cell.angle_beta   90.00
_cell.angle_gamma   90.00
#
_symmetry.space_group_name_H-M   'P 1'
#
loop_
_entity.id
_entity.type
_entity.pdbx_description
1 polymer ?
#
loop_
_entity_poly.entity_id
_entity_poly.type
_entity_poly.pdbx_seq_one_letter_code
_entity_poly.pdbx_strand_id
1 'polypeptide(L)'
;MSQAALAIHKANPNVLVVISGLNYDTELQFLKSKPLKIDLAKKMVFETHLYSWSGIGTLKLKEIWTKQPLNRICANSIKGINHRTGFLTTDKNATPLIFTEFGFDETGSSEEDNRFLTCLQTYLVGRDMDWGLWAFQGSYYVRNDKVQLGVMDDTWHHLRKPNFTDKFQLLQRKNHGKHFELLNGVIALATSVG
;
A
#
# COMPACT_ATOMS: atom_id res chain seq x y z
N MET A 1 -13.02 -12.43 -7.88
CA MET A 1 -12.49 -11.18 -8.47
C MET A 1 -12.99 -10.93 -9.90
N SER A 2 -12.80 -11.84 -10.87
CA SER A 2 -13.18 -11.60 -12.28
C SER A 2 -14.63 -11.15 -12.51
N GLN A 3 -15.60 -11.86 -11.92
CA GLN A 3 -17.03 -11.52 -12.09
C GLN A 3 -17.38 -10.15 -11.51
N ALA A 4 -16.85 -9.83 -10.32
CA ALA A 4 -17.04 -8.53 -9.68
C ALA A 4 -16.43 -7.40 -10.53
N ALA A 5 -15.20 -7.59 -11.01
CA ALA A 5 -14.51 -6.61 -11.85
C ALA A 5 -15.27 -6.32 -13.16
N LEU A 6 -15.78 -7.38 -13.82
CA LEU A 6 -16.61 -7.24 -15.03
C LEU A 6 -17.94 -6.56 -14.73
N ALA A 7 -18.57 -6.86 -13.58
CA ALA A 7 -19.82 -6.22 -13.17
C ALA A 7 -19.64 -4.72 -12.91
N ILE A 8 -18.57 -4.34 -12.20
CA ILE A 8 -18.22 -2.92 -11.95
C ILE A 8 -17.98 -2.20 -13.28
N HIS A 9 -17.15 -2.77 -14.16
CA HIS A 9 -16.83 -2.14 -15.43
C HIS A 9 -18.05 -2.03 -16.36
N LYS A 10 -18.95 -3.03 -16.34
CA LYS A 10 -20.23 -2.97 -17.06
C LYS A 10 -21.14 -1.86 -16.51
N ALA A 11 -21.16 -1.66 -15.19
CA ALA A 11 -21.97 -0.63 -14.56
C ALA A 11 -21.40 0.77 -14.81
N ASN A 12 -20.07 0.94 -14.80
CA ASN A 12 -19.40 2.18 -15.12
C ASN A 12 -18.04 1.91 -15.78
N PRO A 13 -17.89 2.11 -17.10
CA PRO A 13 -16.63 1.84 -17.79
C PRO A 13 -15.57 2.92 -17.57
N ASN A 14 -15.92 4.06 -16.95
CA ASN A 14 -15.02 5.19 -16.77
C ASN A 14 -14.11 5.06 -15.54
N VAL A 15 -14.49 4.23 -14.56
CA VAL A 15 -13.77 4.06 -13.30
C VAL A 15 -12.58 3.11 -13.41
N LEU A 16 -11.58 3.30 -12.55
CA LEU A 16 -10.57 2.28 -12.30
C LEU A 16 -11.17 1.17 -11.44
N VAL A 17 -10.88 -0.08 -11.80
CA VAL A 17 -11.28 -1.27 -11.06
C VAL A 17 -10.06 -1.81 -10.34
N VAL A 18 -10.06 -1.66 -9.02
CA VAL A 18 -8.97 -2.12 -8.15
C VAL A 18 -9.20 -3.58 -7.77
N ILE A 19 -8.22 -4.43 -8.10
CA ILE A 19 -8.24 -5.87 -7.88
C ILE A 19 -7.33 -6.19 -6.69
N SER A 20 -7.95 -6.71 -5.64
CA SER A 20 -7.27 -7.06 -4.40
C SER A 20 -6.52 -8.40 -4.49
N GLY A 21 -5.77 -8.72 -3.44
CA GLY A 21 -4.97 -9.94 -3.36
C GLY A 21 -5.63 -11.02 -2.53
N LEU A 22 -4.83 -12.00 -2.12
CA LEU A 22 -5.19 -12.94 -1.06
C LEU A 22 -4.50 -12.52 0.25
N ASN A 23 -4.98 -13.10 1.36
CA ASN A 23 -4.38 -12.94 2.68
C ASN A 23 -4.22 -11.45 3.07
N TYR A 24 -5.35 -10.76 3.21
CA TYR A 24 -5.42 -9.32 3.49
C TYR A 24 -4.65 -8.49 2.46
N ASP A 25 -4.77 -8.86 1.18
CA ASP A 25 -4.19 -8.14 0.04
C ASP A 25 -2.65 -8.07 0.05
N THR A 26 -2.01 -8.97 0.80
CA THR A 26 -0.54 -9.05 0.86
C THR A 26 0.05 -10.00 -0.19
N GLU A 27 -0.78 -10.78 -0.88
CA GLU A 27 -0.33 -11.85 -1.77
C GLU A 27 -0.98 -11.79 -3.16
N LEU A 28 -0.14 -11.54 -4.17
CA LEU A 28 -0.51 -11.52 -5.59
C LEU A 28 0.38 -12.46 -6.44
N GLN A 29 1.35 -13.17 -5.84
CA GLN A 29 2.31 -14.02 -6.55
C GLN A 29 1.64 -15.18 -7.30
N PHE A 30 0.43 -15.58 -6.90
CA PHE A 30 -0.34 -16.62 -7.60
C PHE A 30 -0.68 -16.20 -9.04
N LEU A 31 -0.71 -14.91 -9.36
CA LEU A 31 -0.95 -14.41 -10.72
C LEU A 31 0.18 -14.77 -11.69
N LYS A 32 1.37 -15.14 -11.20
CA LYS A 32 2.46 -15.65 -12.05
C LYS A 32 2.09 -16.98 -12.71
N SER A 33 1.35 -17.83 -12.01
CA SER A 33 0.91 -19.14 -12.53
C SER A 33 -0.52 -19.11 -13.05
N LYS A 34 -1.38 -18.25 -12.50
CA LYS A 34 -2.77 -18.07 -12.91
C LYS A 34 -3.09 -16.60 -13.18
N PRO A 35 -2.65 -16.04 -14.33
CA PRO A 35 -2.93 -14.65 -14.67
C PRO A 35 -4.43 -14.38 -14.76
N LEU A 36 -4.86 -13.21 -14.29
CA LEU A 36 -6.23 -12.75 -14.43
C LEU A 36 -6.49 -12.31 -15.88
N LYS A 37 -7.22 -13.11 -16.65
CA LYS A 37 -7.52 -12.85 -18.07
C LYS A 37 -8.90 -12.23 -18.24
N ILE A 38 -9.04 -10.95 -17.88
CA ILE A 38 -10.22 -10.13 -18.15
C ILE A 38 -9.81 -8.86 -18.89
N ASP A 39 -10.68 -8.37 -19.76
CA ASP A 39 -10.48 -7.08 -20.43
C ASP A 39 -11.38 -6.03 -19.80
N LEU A 40 -10.77 -5.00 -19.23
CA LEU A 40 -11.42 -3.84 -18.65
C LEU A 40 -11.03 -2.54 -19.37
N ALA A 41 -10.66 -2.60 -20.66
CA ALA A 41 -10.28 -1.44 -21.46
C ALA A 41 -9.20 -0.55 -20.78
N LYS A 42 -8.15 -1.20 -20.25
CA LYS A 42 -7.04 -0.56 -19.50
C LYS A 42 -7.46 0.12 -18.17
N LYS A 43 -8.59 -0.30 -17.57
CA LYS A 43 -9.05 0.17 -16.26
C LYS A 43 -8.68 -0.75 -15.09
N MET A 44 -7.96 -1.84 -15.35
CA MET A 44 -7.53 -2.77 -14.30
C MET A 44 -6.30 -2.23 -13.55
N VAL A 45 -6.38 -2.23 -12.22
CA VAL A 45 -5.29 -1.85 -11.32
C VAL A 45 -5.24 -2.90 -10.20
N PHE A 46 -4.05 -3.34 -9.77
CA PHE A 46 -3.93 -4.19 -8.59
C PHE A 46 -3.67 -3.35 -7.34
N GLU A 47 -4.04 -3.88 -6.17
CA GLU A 47 -3.66 -3.29 -4.90
C GLU A 47 -2.86 -4.25 -4.01
N THR A 48 -2.08 -3.69 -3.08
CA THR A 48 -1.40 -4.49 -2.09
C THR A 48 -1.26 -3.77 -0.76
N HIS A 49 -1.36 -4.55 0.33
CA HIS A 49 -1.14 -4.07 1.68
C HIS A 49 0.27 -4.43 2.16
N LEU A 50 0.86 -3.61 3.02
CA LEU A 50 2.15 -3.92 3.62
C LEU A 50 2.32 -3.34 5.03
N TYR A 51 2.74 -4.19 5.96
CA TYR A 51 3.08 -3.80 7.31
C TYR A 51 4.44 -4.37 7.74
N SER A 52 5.06 -3.78 8.76
CA SER A 52 6.32 -4.27 9.29
C SER A 52 6.24 -5.72 9.78
N TRP A 53 5.07 -6.17 10.23
CA TRP A 53 4.79 -7.53 10.70
C TRP A 53 4.18 -8.48 9.65
N SER A 54 3.65 -7.98 8.53
CA SER A 54 3.07 -8.84 7.48
C SER A 54 4.14 -9.75 6.83
N GLY A 55 5.41 -9.48 7.15
CA GLY A 55 6.59 -10.21 6.75
C GLY A 55 6.91 -9.96 5.30
N ILE A 56 8.20 -9.85 4.99
CA ILE A 56 8.69 -9.93 3.62
C ILE A 56 9.81 -10.97 3.60
N GLY A 57 9.46 -12.23 3.32
CA GLY A 57 10.34 -13.40 3.46
C GLY A 57 9.85 -14.43 4.49
N THR A 58 10.74 -15.27 5.01
CA THR A 58 10.42 -16.46 5.83
C THR A 58 10.05 -16.17 7.29
N LEU A 59 10.20 -14.94 7.78
CA LEU A 59 9.88 -14.57 9.17
C LEU A 59 8.90 -13.38 9.18
N LYS A 60 7.64 -13.66 9.54
CA LYS A 60 6.58 -12.66 9.78
C LYS A 60 6.71 -12.11 11.21
N LEU A 61 7.78 -11.37 11.47
CA LEU A 61 8.10 -10.85 12.81
C LEU A 61 8.59 -9.41 12.69
N LYS A 62 7.95 -8.48 13.40
CA LYS A 62 8.28 -7.05 13.37
C LYS A 62 9.71 -6.80 13.87
N GLU A 63 10.17 -7.59 14.84
CA GLU A 63 11.49 -7.48 15.46
C GLU A 63 12.64 -7.68 14.45
N ILE A 64 12.40 -8.30 13.29
CA ILE A 64 13.45 -8.54 12.30
C ILE A 64 14.12 -7.24 11.81
N TRP A 65 13.38 -6.13 11.84
CA TRP A 65 13.86 -4.80 11.43
C TRP A 65 15.00 -4.27 12.31
N THR A 66 15.10 -4.75 13.55
CA THR A 66 16.19 -4.39 14.49
C THR A 66 17.25 -5.49 14.62
N LYS A 67 17.01 -6.71 14.12
CA LYS A 67 17.97 -7.83 14.18
C LYS A 67 19.04 -7.84 13.07
N GLN A 68 18.91 -7.00 12.05
CA GLN A 68 19.87 -6.91 10.95
C GLN A 68 20.17 -5.45 10.59
N PRO A 69 21.32 -5.16 9.94
CA PRO A 69 21.59 -3.85 9.36
C PRO A 69 20.47 -3.40 8.41
N LEU A 70 20.09 -2.12 8.47
CA LEU A 70 18.95 -1.56 7.74
C LEU A 70 19.02 -1.82 6.23
N ASN A 71 20.21 -1.66 5.63
CA ASN A 71 20.43 -1.92 4.21
C ASN A 71 20.15 -3.39 3.84
N ARG A 72 20.53 -4.35 4.69
CA ARG A 72 20.33 -5.79 4.45
C ARG A 72 18.86 -6.17 4.56
N ILE A 73 18.19 -5.76 5.65
CA ILE A 73 16.77 -6.09 5.81
C ILE A 73 15.91 -5.38 4.76
N CYS A 74 16.28 -4.16 4.38
CA CYS A 74 15.59 -3.44 3.31
C CYS A 74 15.78 -4.12 1.95
N ALA A 75 17.00 -4.54 1.60
CA ALA A 75 17.24 -5.27 0.35
C ALA A 75 16.45 -6.59 0.28
N ASN A 76 16.37 -7.34 1.38
CA ASN A 76 15.56 -8.56 1.46
C ASN A 76 14.07 -8.26 1.37
N SER A 77 13.62 -7.18 2.00
CA SER A 77 12.25 -6.68 1.93
C SER A 77 11.87 -6.30 0.51
N ILE A 78 12.71 -5.56 -0.21
CA ILE A 78 12.46 -5.21 -1.61
C ILE A 78 12.37 -6.47 -2.49
N LYS A 79 13.24 -7.47 -2.27
CA LYS A 79 13.16 -8.75 -2.99
C LYS A 79 11.81 -9.45 -2.80
N GLY A 80 11.32 -9.53 -1.56
CA GLY A 80 10.04 -10.18 -1.31
C GLY A 80 8.83 -9.35 -1.74
N ILE A 81 8.89 -8.01 -1.73
CA ILE A 81 7.87 -7.14 -2.35
C ILE A 81 7.81 -7.42 -3.85
N ASN A 82 8.95 -7.41 -4.54
CA ASN A 82 9.01 -7.70 -5.97
C ASN A 82 8.52 -9.11 -6.30
N HIS A 83 8.84 -10.08 -5.46
CA HIS A 83 8.34 -11.45 -5.63
C HIS A 83 6.82 -11.54 -5.50
N ARG A 84 6.22 -10.84 -4.54
CA ARG A 84 4.78 -10.94 -4.24
C ARG A 84 3.89 -10.09 -5.11
N THR A 85 4.34 -8.91 -5.51
CA THR A 85 3.46 -7.94 -6.17
C THR A 85 4.20 -7.07 -7.19
N GLY A 86 5.45 -6.66 -6.91
CA GLY A 86 6.18 -5.73 -7.80
C GLY A 86 6.41 -6.25 -9.22
N PHE A 87 6.40 -7.57 -9.44
CA PHE A 87 6.46 -8.18 -10.78
C PHE A 87 5.33 -7.71 -11.72
N LEU A 88 4.16 -7.37 -11.17
CA LEU A 88 3.01 -6.86 -11.93
C LEU A 88 3.34 -5.58 -12.70
N THR A 89 4.31 -4.80 -12.21
CA THR A 89 4.73 -3.52 -12.83
C THR A 89 5.90 -3.65 -13.80
N THR A 90 6.56 -4.82 -13.88
CA THR A 90 7.79 -5.01 -14.67
C THR A 90 7.68 -6.04 -15.77
N ASP A 91 6.70 -6.94 -15.68
CA ASP A 91 6.54 -7.98 -16.67
C ASP A 91 6.01 -7.42 -17.99
N LYS A 92 6.09 -8.21 -19.07
CA LYS A 92 5.70 -7.78 -20.44
C LYS A 92 4.27 -7.22 -20.52
N ASN A 93 3.37 -7.67 -19.64
CA ASN A 93 1.99 -7.20 -19.52
C ASN A 93 1.83 -6.37 -18.24
N ALA A 94 2.68 -5.36 -18.08
CA ALA A 94 2.70 -4.52 -16.89
C ALA A 94 1.30 -3.93 -16.63
N THR A 95 0.83 -4.11 -15.40
CA THR A 95 -0.43 -3.57 -14.90
C THR A 95 -0.12 -2.63 -13.73
N PRO A 96 -0.80 -1.48 -13.60
CA PRO A 96 -0.61 -0.59 -12.46
C PRO A 96 -0.86 -1.31 -11.13
N LEU A 97 -0.09 -0.90 -10.11
CA LEU A 97 -0.16 -1.41 -8.75
C LEU A 97 -0.19 -0.22 -7.78
N ILE A 98 -1.11 -0.24 -6.82
CA ILE A 98 -1.22 0.77 -5.76
C ILE A 98 -0.96 0.09 -4.41
N PHE A 99 -0.13 0.71 -3.57
CA PHE A 99 -0.02 0.32 -2.16
C PHE A 99 -1.15 0.96 -1.37
N THR A 100 -2.35 0.40 -1.44
CA THR A 100 -3.56 1.02 -0.85
C THR A 100 -3.54 1.05 0.66
N GLU A 101 -2.71 0.21 1.30
CA GLU A 101 -2.58 0.17 2.74
C GLU A 101 -1.14 -0.11 3.19
N PHE A 102 -0.61 0.78 4.01
CA PHE A 102 0.49 0.47 4.92
C PHE A 102 0.32 1.27 6.20
N GLY A 103 0.93 0.83 7.29
CA GLY A 103 0.86 1.56 8.55
C GLY A 103 2.05 1.28 9.45
N PHE A 104 2.17 2.10 10.48
CA PHE A 104 3.27 2.11 11.43
C PHE A 104 2.79 2.74 12.74
N ASP A 105 3.56 2.58 13.82
CA ASP A 105 3.37 3.30 15.07
C ASP A 105 3.59 4.81 14.86
N GLU A 106 2.50 5.56 14.72
CA GLU A 106 2.51 7.00 14.47
C GLU A 106 3.00 7.84 15.67
N THR A 107 3.17 7.24 16.85
CA THR A 107 3.89 7.91 17.95
C THR A 107 5.37 8.11 17.61
N GLY A 108 5.90 7.31 16.67
CA GLY A 108 7.30 7.29 16.26
C GLY A 108 8.20 6.53 17.24
N SER A 109 7.64 5.86 18.24
CA SER A 109 8.42 5.20 19.31
C SER A 109 8.99 3.85 18.89
N SER A 110 8.37 3.14 17.93
CA SER A 110 8.85 1.86 17.44
C SER A 110 9.99 2.01 16.42
N GLU A 111 11.19 1.55 16.80
CA GLU A 111 12.36 1.53 15.92
C GLU A 111 12.14 0.65 14.69
N GLU A 112 11.48 -0.51 14.85
CA GLU A 112 11.16 -1.44 13.77
C GLU A 112 10.31 -0.77 12.70
N ASP A 113 9.27 -0.06 13.12
CA ASP A 113 8.35 0.64 12.23
C ASP A 113 9.01 1.83 11.53
N ASN A 114 9.87 2.57 12.22
CA ASN A 114 10.65 3.65 11.62
C ASN A 114 11.60 3.13 10.53
N ARG A 115 12.26 1.99 10.77
CA ARG A 115 13.14 1.32 9.78
C ARG A 115 12.35 0.77 8.60
N PHE A 116 11.22 0.12 8.88
CA PHE A 116 10.28 -0.36 7.87
C PHE A 116 9.80 0.78 6.97
N LEU A 117 9.28 1.86 7.57
CA LEU A 117 8.76 3.02 6.86
C LEU A 117 9.83 3.64 5.96
N THR A 118 11.05 3.85 6.48
CA THR A 118 12.18 4.36 5.68
C THR A 118 12.46 3.50 4.45
N CYS A 119 12.46 2.17 4.61
CA CYS A 119 12.66 1.25 3.50
C CYS A 119 11.51 1.30 2.48
N LEU A 120 10.26 1.27 2.95
CA LEU A 120 9.08 1.29 2.11
C LEU A 120 9.00 2.59 1.31
N GLN A 121 9.19 3.75 1.96
CA GLN A 121 9.20 5.04 1.28
C GLN A 121 10.27 5.10 0.19
N THR A 122 11.47 4.57 0.45
CA THR A 122 12.54 4.49 -0.56
C THR A 122 12.12 3.63 -1.75
N TYR A 123 11.44 2.49 -1.52
CA TYR A 123 10.93 1.64 -2.58
C TYR A 123 9.83 2.33 -3.40
N LEU A 124 8.82 2.91 -2.73
CA LEU A 124 7.70 3.61 -3.37
C LEU A 124 8.21 4.78 -4.21
N VAL A 125 9.11 5.61 -3.66
CA VAL A 125 9.78 6.68 -4.40
C VAL A 125 10.58 6.09 -5.55
N GLY A 126 11.43 5.09 -5.34
CA GLY A 126 12.27 4.52 -6.39
C GLY A 126 11.49 3.95 -7.58
N ARG A 127 10.23 3.57 -7.36
CA ARG A 127 9.36 2.89 -8.33
C ARG A 127 8.20 3.73 -8.85
N ASP A 128 8.04 4.96 -8.37
CA ASP A 128 6.95 5.86 -8.75
C ASP A 128 5.57 5.23 -8.50
N MET A 129 5.39 4.73 -7.27
CA MET A 129 4.18 4.00 -6.87
C MET A 129 3.18 4.93 -6.20
N ASP A 130 1.90 4.74 -6.51
CA ASP A 130 0.80 5.32 -5.74
C ASP A 130 0.58 4.56 -4.43
N TRP A 131 0.12 5.28 -3.41
CA TRP A 131 0.06 4.75 -2.05
C TRP A 131 -1.05 5.40 -1.19
N GLY A 132 -1.53 4.63 -0.22
CA GLY A 132 -2.48 5.04 0.80
C GLY A 132 -1.98 4.61 2.18
N LEU A 133 -1.97 5.55 3.13
CA LEU A 133 -1.58 5.28 4.50
C LEU A 133 -2.80 4.88 5.34
N TRP A 134 -2.67 3.78 6.07
CA TRP A 134 -3.54 3.43 7.18
C TRP A 134 -3.05 4.14 8.46
N ALA A 135 -3.78 5.11 9.00
CA ALA A 135 -5.11 5.55 8.55
C ALA A 135 -5.42 7.01 8.82
N PHE A 136 -6.29 7.58 8.00
CA PHE A 136 -6.74 8.97 8.13
C PHE A 136 -7.54 9.28 9.40
N GLN A 137 -8.11 8.25 10.04
CA GLN A 137 -9.03 8.36 11.17
C GLN A 137 -8.54 9.15 12.39
N GLY A 138 -9.47 9.80 13.11
CA GLY A 138 -9.18 10.58 14.31
C GLY A 138 -9.43 9.86 15.65
N SER A 139 -10.25 8.82 15.67
CA SER A 139 -10.75 8.23 16.93
C SER A 139 -10.78 6.69 16.93
N TYR A 140 -9.86 6.06 16.20
CA TYR A 140 -9.80 4.59 16.07
C TYR A 140 -8.80 3.99 17.08
N TYR A 141 -9.15 2.82 17.64
CA TYR A 141 -8.31 2.08 18.59
C TYR A 141 -7.84 2.92 19.79
N VAL A 142 -8.78 3.24 20.68
CA VAL A 142 -8.44 3.66 22.05
C VAL A 142 -8.02 2.41 22.82
N ARG A 143 -6.74 2.28 23.17
CA ARG A 143 -6.25 1.19 24.02
C ARG A 143 -5.65 1.79 25.29
N ASN A 144 -6.24 1.46 26.44
CA ASN A 144 -5.88 2.03 27.75
C ASN A 144 -5.86 3.58 27.74
N ASP A 145 -6.96 4.19 27.28
CA ASP A 145 -7.16 5.65 27.22
C ASP A 145 -6.13 6.42 26.37
N LYS A 146 -5.41 5.73 25.48
CA LYS A 146 -4.52 6.32 24.50
C LYS A 146 -4.98 5.96 23.10
N VAL A 147 -5.33 6.97 22.30
CA VAL A 147 -5.48 6.84 20.84
C VAL A 147 -4.07 6.69 20.27
N GLN A 148 -3.76 5.54 19.69
CA GLN A 148 -2.39 5.22 19.24
C GLN A 148 -2.19 5.35 17.73
N LEU A 149 -3.26 5.38 16.94
CA LEU A 149 -3.21 5.30 15.47
C LEU A 149 -4.15 6.35 14.87
N GLY A 150 -3.73 7.02 13.80
CA GLY A 150 -4.55 8.03 13.12
C GLY A 150 -3.83 9.33 12.80
N VAL A 151 -3.93 9.75 11.53
CA VAL A 151 -3.41 11.04 11.03
C VAL A 151 -4.09 12.22 11.72
N MET A 152 -5.41 12.12 11.96
CA MET A 152 -6.22 13.19 12.55
C MET A 152 -6.25 13.10 14.07
N ASP A 153 -6.44 14.24 14.73
CA ASP A 153 -6.76 14.28 16.16
C ASP A 153 -8.20 13.77 16.42
N ASP A 154 -8.56 13.64 17.70
CA ASP A 154 -9.88 13.17 18.11
C ASP A 154 -11.02 14.13 17.73
N THR A 155 -10.71 15.40 17.46
CA THR A 155 -11.67 16.40 16.98
C THR A 155 -11.97 16.29 15.49
N TRP A 156 -11.15 15.56 14.73
CA TRP A 156 -11.20 15.48 13.26
C TRP A 156 -11.00 16.83 12.55
N HIS A 157 -10.53 17.88 13.25
CA HIS A 157 -10.27 19.19 12.67
C HIS A 157 -8.79 19.46 12.40
N HIS A 158 -7.89 18.77 13.10
CA HIS A 158 -6.45 18.95 12.93
C HIS A 158 -5.72 17.62 12.78
N LEU A 159 -4.49 17.72 12.27
CA LEU A 159 -3.55 16.61 12.33
C LEU A 159 -3.16 16.35 13.78
N ARG A 160 -3.14 15.08 14.20
CA ARG A 160 -2.69 14.68 15.54
C ARG A 160 -1.25 15.11 15.82
N LYS A 161 -0.43 15.16 14.78
CA LYS A 161 0.93 15.69 14.81
C LYS A 161 1.03 16.80 13.76
N PRO A 162 1.32 18.06 14.14
CA PRO A 162 1.40 19.17 13.19
C PRO A 162 2.38 18.93 12.03
N ASN A 163 3.51 18.26 12.30
CA ASN A 163 4.54 17.97 11.30
C ASN A 163 4.38 16.58 10.66
N PHE A 164 3.17 16.00 10.68
CA PHE A 164 2.93 14.66 10.15
C PHE A 164 3.31 14.55 8.66
N THR A 165 2.93 15.56 7.87
CA THR A 165 3.19 15.61 6.43
C THR A 165 4.67 15.64 6.08
N ASP A 166 5.53 16.14 6.97
CA ASP A 166 6.98 16.22 6.75
C ASP A 166 7.59 14.84 6.53
N LYS A 167 7.05 13.80 7.21
CA LYS A 167 7.48 12.41 7.02
C LYS A 167 7.23 11.90 5.60
N PHE A 168 6.27 12.46 4.86
CA PHE A 168 5.85 12.00 3.54
C PHE A 168 6.18 12.98 2.41
N GLN A 169 6.85 14.09 2.69
CA GLN A 169 7.14 15.11 1.68
C GLN A 169 7.88 14.57 0.45
N LEU A 170 8.79 13.61 0.63
CA LEU A 170 9.52 13.02 -0.51
C LEU A 170 8.57 12.26 -1.45
N LEU A 171 7.65 11.48 -0.89
CA LEU A 171 6.64 10.75 -1.65
C LEU A 171 5.68 11.71 -2.36
N GLN A 172 5.19 12.73 -1.64
CA GLN A 172 4.28 13.73 -2.21
C GLN A 172 4.94 14.50 -3.36
N ARG A 173 6.19 14.95 -3.21
CA ARG A 173 6.88 15.69 -4.28
C ARG A 173 7.11 14.85 -5.53
N LYS A 174 7.39 13.55 -5.37
CA LYS A 174 7.61 12.67 -6.51
C LYS A 174 6.32 12.41 -7.29
N ASN A 175 5.24 12.04 -6.61
CA ASN A 175 3.96 11.74 -7.26
C ASN A 175 3.35 12.98 -7.92
N HIS A 176 3.78 14.20 -7.59
CA HIS A 176 3.32 15.46 -8.21
C HIS A 176 4.13 15.87 -9.47
N GLY A 177 4.99 15.01 -10.02
CA GLY A 177 5.79 15.30 -11.21
C GLY A 177 4.98 15.39 -12.51
N LYS A 178 5.09 16.53 -13.22
CA LYS A 178 4.62 16.89 -14.59
C LYS A 178 3.72 15.88 -15.33
N HIS A 179 2.57 15.49 -14.78
CA HIS A 179 1.34 15.05 -15.47
C HIS A 179 0.31 14.59 -14.41
N PHE A 180 0.24 15.29 -13.27
CA PHE A 180 -0.84 15.08 -12.31
C PHE A 180 -2.09 15.80 -12.84
N GLU A 181 -2.73 15.23 -13.86
CA GLU A 181 -4.18 15.35 -13.92
C GLU A 181 -4.66 14.69 -12.64
N LEU A 182 -5.27 15.47 -11.74
CA LEU A 182 -6.08 14.91 -10.65
C LEU A 182 -6.91 13.80 -11.29
N LEU A 183 -6.66 12.55 -10.90
CA LEU A 183 -7.58 11.47 -11.19
C LEU A 183 -8.89 11.89 -10.51
N ASN A 184 -9.75 12.59 -11.26
CA ASN A 184 -11.19 12.71 -11.02
C ASN A 184 -11.86 11.33 -11.25
N GLY A 185 -11.08 10.24 -11.16
CA GLY A 185 -11.52 8.88 -11.29
C GLY A 185 -12.05 8.43 -9.95
N VAL A 186 -13.36 8.20 -9.90
CA VAL A 186 -13.94 7.36 -8.85
C VAL A 186 -13.26 6.00 -8.92
N ILE A 187 -12.72 5.52 -7.79
CA ILE A 187 -12.10 4.21 -7.67
C ILE A 187 -13.17 3.22 -7.18
N ALA A 188 -13.28 2.06 -7.83
CA ALA A 188 -14.17 0.99 -7.39
C ALA A 188 -13.35 -0.26 -7.03
N LEU A 189 -13.56 -0.76 -5.81
CA LEU A 189 -12.86 -1.93 -5.26
C LEU A 189 -13.59 -3.23 -5.65
N ALA A 190 -12.86 -4.19 -6.19
CA ALA A 190 -13.34 -5.53 -6.53
C ALA A 190 -12.68 -6.57 -5.61
N THR A 191 -13.17 -6.67 -4.38
CA THR A 191 -12.70 -7.65 -3.40
C THR A 191 -13.33 -9.02 -3.64
N SER A 192 -12.66 -10.12 -3.24
CA SER A 192 -13.35 -11.39 -3.04
C SER A 192 -13.80 -11.51 -1.59
N VAL A 193 -15.10 -11.64 -1.36
CA VAL A 193 -15.60 -12.20 -0.11
C VAL A 193 -15.43 -13.72 -0.24
N GLY A 194 -14.47 -14.29 0.50
CA GLY A 194 -14.16 -15.71 0.50
C GLY A 194 -13.31 -16.07 1.69
#